data_AF-A0A7S4RK33-F1
#
_entry.id   AF-A0A7S4RK33-F1
#
_cell.length_a   1.000
_cell.length_b   1.000
_cell.length_c   1.000
_cell.angle_alpha   90.00
_cell.angle_beta   90.00
_cell.angle_gamma   90.00
#
_symmetry.space_group_name_H-M   'P 1'
#
loop_
_entity.id
_entity.type
_entity.pdbx_description
1 polymer ?
#
loop_
_entity_poly.entity_id
_entity_poly.type
_entity_poly.pdbx_seq_one_letter_code
_entity_poly.pdbx_strand_id
1 'polypeptide(L)'
;ALRRTMDPKKKGVDFKVVVLVEVDRLSRQAQAALRRTMEKYSASCRLILCCNNQSKVIEPVRSRCLGIRVPAPSHDDICSVLKKVSRKESITLPDELAVNIARESSRNMRRALLMLESCHVQRRDAHGNSLSADQPVQKTDWELYISQLASEITREQSPQRLMAAREKLYELLINCIPADVIIKTLALELTKNLDESLKHERSEE
;
A
#
# COMPACT_ATOMS: atom_id res chain seq x y z
N ALA A 1 10.25 -7.37 38.98
CA ALA A 1 9.85 -8.71 38.49
C ALA A 1 9.23 -8.58 37.11
N LEU A 2 9.98 -8.93 36.06
CA LEU A 2 9.46 -9.20 34.71
C LEU A 2 10.44 -10.19 34.07
N ARG A 3 10.06 -11.47 34.12
CA ARG A 3 10.83 -12.62 33.65
C ARG A 3 11.03 -12.53 32.14
N ARG A 4 12.28 -12.64 31.69
CA ARG A 4 12.62 -13.35 30.45
C ARG A 4 13.67 -14.40 30.80
N THR A 5 13.19 -15.62 31.04
CA THR A 5 13.98 -16.84 30.95
C THR A 5 14.53 -16.93 29.53
N MET A 6 15.80 -16.56 29.35
CA MET A 6 16.53 -16.87 28.12
C MET A 6 16.95 -18.34 28.21
N ASP A 7 16.56 -19.13 27.21
CA ASP A 7 17.01 -20.51 27.03
C ASP A 7 18.55 -20.59 26.99
N PRO A 8 19.19 -21.51 27.75
CA PRO A 8 20.65 -21.49 27.96
C PRO A 8 21.46 -22.23 26.87
N LYS A 9 20.94 -22.42 25.65
CA LYS A 9 21.60 -23.25 24.61
C LYS A 9 21.49 -22.74 23.17
N LYS A 10 21.68 -21.45 22.93
CA LYS A 10 22.21 -20.97 21.65
C LYS A 10 23.42 -20.10 21.95
N LYS A 11 24.56 -20.36 21.29
CA LYS A 11 25.63 -19.37 21.15
C LYS A 11 25.01 -18.18 20.41
N GLY A 12 24.36 -17.30 21.18
CA GLY A 12 23.65 -16.14 20.69
C GLY A 12 24.69 -15.22 20.08
N VAL A 13 24.46 -14.78 18.86
CA VAL A 13 25.35 -13.80 18.27
C VAL A 13 25.16 -12.49 19.03
N ASP A 14 26.25 -11.94 19.58
CA ASP A 14 26.25 -10.73 20.42
C ASP A 14 26.03 -9.44 19.61
N PHE A 15 24.95 -9.36 18.83
CA PHE A 15 24.54 -8.13 18.15
C PHE A 15 23.06 -7.84 18.37
N LYS A 16 22.74 -6.54 18.47
CA LYS A 16 21.36 -6.04 18.49
C LYS A 16 20.89 -5.79 17.06
N VAL A 17 19.59 -5.94 16.79
CA VAL A 17 19.00 -5.60 15.48
C VAL A 17 18.11 -4.38 15.62
N VAL A 18 18.32 -3.40 14.76
CA VAL A 18 17.47 -2.20 14.66
C VAL A 18 16.79 -2.19 13.30
N VAL A 19 15.46 -2.19 13.29
CA VAL A 19 14.67 -2.10 12.07
C VAL A 19 14.20 -0.65 11.91
N LEU A 20 14.60 -0.02 10.81
CA LEU A 20 14.13 1.32 10.43
C LEU A 20 13.19 1.17 9.23
N VAL A 21 11.97 1.67 9.40
CA VAL A 21 10.92 1.63 8.37
C VAL A 21 10.78 3.01 7.74
N GLU A 22 10.41 3.06 6.45
CA GLU A 22 10.25 4.31 5.68
C GLU A 22 11.52 5.17 5.62
N VAL A 23 12.68 4.54 5.44
CA VAL A 23 13.99 5.23 5.36
C VAL A 23 14.04 6.23 4.20
N ASP A 24 13.23 6.04 3.17
CA ASP A 24 13.07 6.94 2.04
C ASP A 24 12.38 8.27 2.38
N ARG A 25 11.75 8.38 3.56
CA ARG A 25 11.20 9.63 4.09
C ARG A 25 12.19 10.43 4.92
N LEU A 26 13.35 9.85 5.27
CA LEU A 26 14.38 10.57 6.02
C LEU A 26 15.04 11.65 5.17
N SER A 27 15.31 12.80 5.79
CA SER A 27 16.07 13.88 5.16
C SER A 27 17.49 13.42 4.81
N ARG A 28 18.12 14.03 3.80
CA ARG A 28 19.49 13.69 3.39
C ARG A 28 20.49 13.82 4.54
N GLN A 29 20.31 14.81 5.42
CA GLN A 29 21.14 15.01 6.61
C GLN A 29 20.93 13.88 7.63
N ALA A 30 19.69 13.45 7.86
CA ALA A 30 19.39 12.32 8.74
C ALA A 30 19.97 11.01 8.19
N GLN A 31 19.90 10.78 6.88
CA GLN A 31 20.54 9.62 6.24
C GLN A 31 22.07 9.67 6.37
N ALA A 32 22.69 10.85 6.25
CA ALA A 32 24.13 11.03 6.47
C ALA A 32 24.53 10.79 7.95
N ALA A 33 23.68 11.18 8.90
CA ALA A 33 23.88 10.84 10.31
C ALA A 33 23.72 9.32 10.55
N LEU A 34 22.71 8.70 9.95
CA LEU A 34 22.49 7.25 10.01
C LEU A 34 23.70 6.47 9.51
N ARG A 35 24.28 6.88 8.37
CA ARG A 35 25.53 6.31 7.86
C ARG A 35 26.65 6.30 8.90
N ARG A 36 26.88 7.43 9.59
CA ARG A 36 27.93 7.53 10.64
C ARG A 36 27.64 6.57 11.79
N THR A 37 26.39 6.45 12.20
CA THR A 37 25.95 5.52 13.26
C THR A 37 26.14 4.06 12.84
N MET A 38 25.81 3.72 11.59
CA MET A 38 26.02 2.38 11.03
C MET A 38 27.49 1.98 11.03
N GLU A 39 28.39 2.88 10.63
CA GLU A 39 29.83 2.63 10.63
C GLU A 39 30.36 2.45 12.07
N LYS A 40 29.98 3.35 12.98
CA LYS A 40 30.45 3.34 14.38
C LYS A 40 30.02 2.11 15.17
N TYR A 41 28.82 1.60 14.94
CA TYR A 41 28.24 0.50 15.73
C TYR A 41 28.06 -0.81 14.94
N SER A 42 28.76 -0.96 13.81
CA SER A 42 28.67 -2.16 12.95
C SER A 42 29.00 -3.47 13.66
N ALA A 43 29.88 -3.45 14.66
CA ALA A 43 30.26 -4.64 15.44
C ALA A 43 29.18 -5.08 16.45
N SER A 44 28.40 -4.15 16.99
CA SER A 44 27.43 -4.41 18.07
C SER A 44 25.98 -4.33 17.64
N CYS A 45 25.69 -3.76 16.46
CA CYS A 45 24.35 -3.54 15.95
C CYS A 45 24.25 -3.82 14.45
N ARG A 46 23.23 -4.57 14.04
CA ARG A 46 22.83 -4.77 12.64
C ARG A 46 21.58 -3.96 12.35
N LEU A 47 21.58 -3.25 11.22
CA LEU A 47 20.43 -2.47 10.79
C LEU A 47 19.70 -3.15 9.64
N ILE A 48 18.37 -3.16 9.71
CA ILE A 48 17.47 -3.54 8.61
C ILE A 48 16.75 -2.27 8.18
N LEU A 49 16.96 -1.86 6.93
CA LEU A 49 16.41 -0.64 6.36
C LEU A 49 15.29 -1.01 5.39
N CYS A 50 14.05 -0.71 5.75
CA CYS A 50 12.90 -0.88 4.87
C CYS A 50 12.60 0.43 4.14
N CYS A 51 12.61 0.40 2.82
CA CYS A 51 12.27 1.54 1.97
C CYS A 51 11.43 1.08 0.78
N ASN A 52 10.52 1.94 0.31
CA ASN A 52 9.71 1.65 -0.87
C ASN A 52 10.36 2.14 -2.16
N ASN A 53 11.19 3.18 -2.08
CA ASN A 53 11.91 3.74 -3.21
C ASN A 53 13.41 3.86 -2.92
N GLN A 54 14.19 2.96 -3.52
CA GLN A 54 15.64 2.93 -3.34
C GLN A 54 16.34 4.19 -3.86
N SER A 55 15.79 4.89 -4.85
CA SER A 55 16.38 6.10 -5.43
C SER A 55 16.41 7.29 -4.47
N LYS A 56 15.55 7.28 -3.44
CA LYS A 56 15.54 8.31 -2.37
C LYS A 56 16.58 8.06 -1.27
N VAL A 57 17.22 6.88 -1.27
CA VAL A 57 18.27 6.53 -0.31
C VAL A 57 19.63 6.93 -0.89
N ILE A 58 20.44 7.64 -0.09
CA ILE A 58 21.76 8.09 -0.52
C ILE A 58 22.69 6.90 -0.82
N GLU A 59 23.51 7.02 -1.87
CA GLU A 59 24.47 6.00 -2.30
C GLU A 59 25.39 5.47 -1.18
N PRO A 60 25.90 6.31 -0.25
CA PRO A 60 26.71 5.82 0.85
C PRO A 60 26.01 4.83 1.78
N VAL A 61 24.69 4.93 1.95
CA VAL A 61 23.92 3.96 2.77
C VAL A 61 23.67 2.69 1.95
N ARG A 62 23.32 2.84 0.66
CA ARG A 62 23.04 1.73 -0.25
C ARG A 62 24.24 0.79 -0.42
N SER A 63 25.42 1.34 -0.66
CA SER A 63 26.67 0.58 -0.82
C SER A 63 27.09 -0.24 0.40
N ARG A 64 26.56 0.06 1.59
CA ARG A 64 26.86 -0.64 2.86
C ARG A 64 25.81 -1.69 3.24
N CYS A 65 24.72 -1.77 2.49
CA CYS A 65 23.61 -2.67 2.76
C CYS A 65 23.49 -3.75 1.68
N LEU A 66 23.00 -4.93 2.07
CA LEU A 66 22.55 -5.91 1.09
C LEU A 66 21.21 -5.46 0.50
N GLY A 67 21.20 -5.21 -0.82
CA GLY A 67 19.99 -4.81 -1.55
C GLY A 67 19.05 -5.98 -1.80
N ILE A 68 18.09 -6.21 -0.91
CA ILE A 68 17.04 -7.21 -1.10
C ILE A 68 15.83 -6.54 -1.74
N ARG A 69 15.52 -6.90 -2.99
CA ARG A 69 14.32 -6.43 -3.68
C ARG A 69 13.16 -7.40 -3.45
N VAL A 70 12.09 -6.93 -2.83
CA VAL A 70 10.84 -7.69 -2.68
C VAL A 70 9.86 -7.21 -3.75
N PRO A 71 9.63 -7.98 -4.83
CA PRO A 71 8.64 -7.59 -5.84
C PRO A 71 7.22 -7.73 -5.28
N ALA A 72 6.29 -6.97 -5.87
CA ALA A 72 4.87 -7.18 -5.58
C ALA A 72 4.44 -8.60 -6.01
N PRO A 73 3.57 -9.28 -5.25
CA PRO A 73 3.12 -10.63 -5.60
C PRO A 73 2.38 -10.65 -6.94
N SER A 74 2.39 -11.79 -7.63
CA SER A 74 1.56 -11.98 -8.82
C SER A 74 0.08 -12.11 -8.43
N HIS A 75 -0.83 -11.95 -9.39
CA HIS A 75 -2.26 -12.16 -9.12
C HIS A 75 -2.54 -13.59 -8.66
N ASP A 76 -1.83 -14.58 -9.21
CA ASP A 76 -1.95 -15.99 -8.82
C ASP A 76 -1.45 -16.23 -7.39
N ASP A 77 -0.34 -15.61 -7.01
CA ASP A 77 0.16 -15.67 -5.63
C ASP A 77 -0.86 -15.07 -4.65
N ILE A 78 -1.47 -13.93 -4.99
CA ILE A 78 -2.51 -13.30 -4.17
C ILE A 78 -3.70 -14.24 -4.03
N CYS A 79 -4.21 -14.80 -5.13
CA CYS A 79 -5.30 -15.78 -5.11
C CYS A 79 -4.95 -16.99 -4.22
N SER A 80 -3.72 -17.52 -4.31
CA SER A 80 -3.29 -18.66 -3.49
C SER A 80 -3.32 -18.34 -1.99
N VAL A 81 -2.90 -17.12 -1.61
CA VAL A 81 -2.90 -16.64 -0.23
C VAL A 81 -4.33 -16.40 0.26
N LEU A 82 -5.18 -15.80 -0.56
CA LEU A 82 -6.60 -15.60 -0.25
C LEU A 82 -7.29 -16.94 0.03
N LYS A 83 -7.14 -17.94 -0.85
CA LYS A 83 -7.68 -19.29 -0.63
C LYS A 83 -7.13 -19.93 0.65
N LYS A 84 -5.85 -19.72 0.97
CA LYS A 84 -5.23 -20.24 2.21
C LYS A 84 -5.84 -19.60 3.45
N VAL A 85 -6.09 -18.29 3.44
CA VAL A 85 -6.74 -17.57 4.54
C VAL A 85 -8.20 -18.01 4.67
N SER A 86 -8.95 -18.07 3.56
CA SER A 86 -10.35 -18.53 3.56
C SER A 86 -10.52 -19.94 4.12
N ARG A 87 -9.62 -20.87 3.78
CA ARG A 87 -9.62 -22.23 4.37
C ARG A 87 -9.39 -22.24 5.88
N LYS A 88 -8.52 -21.35 6.40
CA LYS A 88 -8.25 -21.25 7.84
C LYS A 88 -9.42 -20.65 8.60
N GLU A 89 -10.08 -19.66 8.01
CA GLU A 89 -11.23 -18.96 8.59
C GLU A 89 -12.57 -19.68 8.31
N SER A 90 -12.56 -20.86 7.68
CA SER A 90 -13.77 -21.59 7.27
C SER A 90 -14.76 -20.75 6.43
N ILE A 91 -14.22 -19.92 5.55
CA ILE A 91 -14.96 -19.09 4.59
C ILE A 91 -14.98 -19.79 3.24
N THR A 92 -16.16 -19.94 2.65
CA THR A 92 -16.30 -20.43 1.27
C THR A 92 -16.06 -19.28 0.30
N LEU A 93 -14.86 -19.21 -0.29
CA LEU A 93 -14.47 -18.20 -1.27
C LEU A 93 -14.55 -18.78 -2.69
N PRO A 94 -15.42 -18.25 -3.57
CA PRO A 94 -15.43 -18.58 -4.99
C PRO A 94 -14.14 -18.12 -5.69
N ASP A 95 -13.69 -18.90 -6.66
CA ASP A 95 -12.47 -18.61 -7.42
C ASP A 95 -12.59 -17.30 -8.23
N GLU A 96 -13.76 -17.03 -8.80
CA GLU A 96 -14.04 -15.80 -9.53
C GLU A 96 -13.90 -14.55 -8.66
N LEU A 97 -14.41 -14.61 -7.42
CA LEU A 97 -14.29 -13.52 -6.46
C LEU A 97 -12.83 -13.31 -6.04
N ALA A 98 -12.05 -14.39 -5.85
CA ALA A 98 -10.63 -14.30 -5.53
C ALA A 98 -9.85 -13.58 -6.64
N VAL A 99 -10.13 -13.90 -7.91
CA VAL A 99 -9.51 -13.23 -9.06
C VAL A 99 -9.94 -11.76 -9.14
N ASN A 100 -11.22 -11.45 -8.90
CA ASN A 100 -11.71 -10.07 -8.89
C ASN A 100 -11.04 -9.24 -7.80
N ILE A 101 -10.92 -9.76 -6.57
CA ILE A 101 -10.19 -9.10 -5.48
C ILE A 101 -8.70 -8.91 -5.85
N ALA A 102 -8.07 -9.93 -6.44
CA ALA A 102 -6.67 -9.84 -6.84
C ALA A 102 -6.44 -8.76 -7.91
N ARG A 103 -7.38 -8.55 -8.84
CA ARG A 103 -7.33 -7.47 -9.84
C ARG A 103 -7.51 -6.10 -9.20
N GLU A 104 -8.54 -5.93 -8.37
CA GLU A 104 -8.87 -4.63 -7.75
C GLU A 104 -7.81 -4.19 -6.72
N SER A 105 -7.15 -5.14 -6.05
CA SER A 105 -6.13 -4.87 -5.05
C SER A 105 -4.84 -4.21 -5.59
N SER A 106 -4.69 -4.07 -6.91
CA SER A 106 -3.52 -3.45 -7.56
C SER A 106 -2.18 -4.07 -7.10
N ARG A 107 -2.16 -5.41 -6.96
CA ARG A 107 -1.02 -6.21 -6.47
C ARG A 107 -0.59 -5.88 -5.02
N ASN A 108 -1.47 -5.32 -4.22
CA ASN A 108 -1.23 -5.07 -2.80
C ASN A 108 -1.91 -6.15 -1.95
N MET A 109 -1.12 -7.04 -1.34
CA MET A 109 -1.63 -8.14 -0.52
C MET A 109 -2.42 -7.64 0.71
N ARG A 110 -1.98 -6.53 1.35
CA ARG A 110 -2.73 -5.96 2.48
C ARG A 110 -4.11 -5.51 2.04
N ARG A 111 -4.20 -4.82 0.90
CA ARG A 111 -5.47 -4.35 0.33
C ARG A 111 -6.36 -5.53 -0.05
N ALA A 112 -5.81 -6.57 -0.66
CA ALA A 112 -6.55 -7.78 -1.02
C ALA A 112 -7.17 -8.49 0.21
N LEU A 113 -6.41 -8.61 1.31
CA LEU A 113 -6.91 -9.22 2.54
C LEU A 113 -8.01 -8.38 3.21
N LEU A 114 -7.81 -7.06 3.28
CA LEU A 114 -8.83 -6.16 3.83
C LEU A 114 -10.12 -6.19 2.98
N MET A 115 -10.00 -6.22 1.66
CA MET A 115 -11.14 -6.37 0.76
C MET A 115 -11.90 -7.68 1.00
N LEU A 116 -11.19 -8.80 1.18
CA LEU A 116 -11.79 -10.09 1.50
C LEU A 116 -12.56 -10.01 2.84
N GLU A 117 -11.95 -9.40 3.85
CA GLU A 117 -12.57 -9.21 5.16
C GLU A 117 -13.82 -8.33 5.08
N SER A 118 -13.76 -7.19 4.38
CA SER A 118 -14.91 -6.32 4.16
C SER A 118 -16.05 -7.05 3.43
N CYS A 119 -15.73 -7.86 2.42
CA CYS A 119 -16.74 -8.66 1.70
C CYS A 119 -17.41 -9.68 2.62
N HIS A 120 -16.64 -10.29 3.53
CA HIS A 120 -17.14 -11.26 4.50
C HIS A 120 -18.06 -10.61 5.55
N VAL A 121 -17.65 -9.47 6.13
CA VAL A 121 -18.45 -8.76 7.14
C VAL A 121 -19.82 -8.36 6.58
N GLN A 122 -19.88 -7.84 5.37
CA GLN A 122 -21.16 -7.44 4.74
C GLN A 122 -22.13 -8.60 4.51
N ARG A 123 -21.62 -9.81 4.23
CA ARG A 123 -22.45 -10.98 3.95
C ARG A 123 -22.80 -11.80 5.18
N ARG A 124 -22.03 -11.67 6.26
CA ARG A 124 -22.30 -12.35 7.53
C ARG A 124 -23.72 -12.07 8.03
N ASP A 125 -24.22 -10.86 7.80
CA ASP A 125 -25.55 -10.44 8.24
C ASP A 125 -26.70 -11.02 7.39
N ALA A 126 -26.42 -11.51 6.18
CA ALA A 126 -27.45 -11.90 5.21
C ALA A 126 -27.47 -13.39 4.84
N HIS A 127 -26.31 -14.06 4.69
CA HIS A 127 -26.24 -15.41 4.09
C HIS A 127 -25.21 -16.36 4.75
N GLY A 128 -24.69 -16.03 5.94
CA GLY A 128 -23.71 -16.86 6.66
C GLY A 128 -22.29 -16.81 6.05
N ASN A 129 -21.53 -17.90 6.18
CA ASN A 129 -20.10 -17.97 5.81
C ASN A 129 -19.80 -18.11 4.30
N SER A 130 -20.83 -18.09 3.42
CA SER A 130 -20.64 -18.29 1.98
C SER A 130 -20.63 -16.97 1.22
N LEU A 131 -19.55 -16.71 0.48
CA LEU A 131 -19.44 -15.57 -0.43
C LEU A 131 -20.01 -15.93 -1.81
N SER A 132 -20.61 -14.94 -2.49
CA SER A 132 -21.10 -15.09 -3.87
C SER A 132 -20.07 -14.60 -4.87
N ALA A 133 -20.04 -15.19 -6.07
CA ALA A 133 -19.10 -14.84 -7.13
C ALA A 133 -19.28 -13.39 -7.65
N ASP A 134 -20.52 -12.93 -7.76
CA ASP A 134 -20.88 -11.60 -8.29
C ASP A 134 -20.92 -10.49 -7.23
N GLN A 135 -20.31 -10.69 -6.06
CA GLN A 135 -20.32 -9.64 -5.04
C GLN A 135 -19.51 -8.42 -5.49
N PRO A 136 -20.06 -7.19 -5.39
CA PRO A 136 -19.26 -5.99 -5.62
C PRO A 136 -18.15 -5.91 -4.58
N VAL A 137 -16.90 -5.86 -5.05
CA VAL A 137 -15.74 -5.65 -4.18
C VAL A 137 -15.81 -4.23 -3.64
N GLN A 138 -15.81 -4.11 -2.33
CA GLN A 138 -15.82 -2.81 -1.67
C GLN A 138 -14.50 -2.09 -1.90
N LYS A 139 -14.61 -0.87 -2.42
CA LYS A 139 -13.50 0.08 -2.47
C LYS A 139 -13.56 0.95 -1.22
N THR A 140 -12.42 1.54 -0.86
CA THR A 140 -12.38 2.45 0.29
C THR A 140 -13.13 3.74 -0.01
N ASP A 141 -13.76 4.33 1.00
CA ASP A 141 -14.61 5.53 0.83
C ASP A 141 -13.90 6.68 0.14
N TRP A 142 -12.63 6.92 0.48
CA TRP A 142 -11.84 7.98 -0.15
C TRP A 142 -11.53 7.73 -1.63
N GLU A 143 -11.42 6.47 -2.06
CA GLU A 143 -11.24 6.12 -3.49
C GLU A 143 -12.54 6.39 -4.25
N LEU A 144 -13.69 6.04 -3.67
CA LEU A 144 -15.00 6.34 -4.25
C LEU A 144 -15.22 7.85 -4.35
N TYR A 145 -14.85 8.59 -3.30
CA TYR A 145 -14.94 10.05 -3.28
C TYR A 145 -14.09 10.71 -4.37
N ILE A 146 -12.85 10.22 -4.60
CA ILE A 146 -12.00 10.68 -5.69
C ILE A 146 -12.57 10.31 -7.06
N SER A 147 -13.15 9.12 -7.22
CA SER A 147 -13.78 8.68 -8.47
C SER A 147 -15.00 9.54 -8.83
N GLN A 148 -15.81 9.91 -7.83
CA GLN A 148 -16.91 10.86 -7.97
C GLN A 148 -16.39 12.25 -8.36
N LEU A 149 -15.36 12.75 -7.69
CA LEU A 149 -14.71 14.02 -8.02
C LEU A 149 -14.19 14.03 -9.47
N ALA A 150 -13.54 12.95 -9.91
CA ALA A 150 -13.06 12.83 -11.29
C ALA A 150 -14.21 12.91 -12.30
N SER A 151 -15.30 12.17 -12.06
CA SER A 151 -16.50 12.19 -12.91
C SER A 151 -17.14 13.57 -12.98
N GLU A 152 -17.19 14.29 -11.85
CA GLU A 152 -17.75 15.64 -11.78
C GLU A 152 -16.90 16.67 -12.53
N ILE A 153 -15.56 16.56 -12.44
CA ILE A 153 -14.62 17.43 -13.17
C ILE A 153 -14.73 17.20 -14.69
N THR A 154 -14.86 15.95 -15.13
CA THR A 154 -15.02 15.63 -16.56
C THR A 154 -16.36 16.12 -17.11
N ARG A 155 -17.43 16.05 -16.31
CA ARG A 155 -18.77 16.43 -16.75
C ARG A 155 -18.96 17.93 -16.92
N GLU A 156 -18.34 18.75 -16.06
CA GLU A 156 -18.57 20.20 -16.07
C GLU A 156 -17.28 20.96 -15.75
N GLN A 157 -16.87 21.83 -16.67
CA GLN A 157 -15.65 22.64 -16.54
C GLN A 157 -16.00 24.12 -16.28
N SER A 158 -16.85 24.37 -15.27
CA SER A 158 -17.27 25.72 -14.86
C SER A 158 -16.48 26.24 -13.64
N PRO A 159 -16.35 27.56 -13.44
CA PRO A 159 -15.71 28.12 -12.24
C PRO A 159 -16.38 27.69 -10.93
N GLN A 160 -17.71 27.51 -10.94
CA GLN A 160 -18.47 27.02 -9.79
C GLN A 160 -18.10 25.57 -9.46
N ARG A 161 -17.98 24.71 -10.48
CA ARG A 161 -17.55 23.32 -10.29
C ARG A 161 -16.12 23.24 -9.75
N LEU A 162 -15.23 24.13 -10.18
CA LEU A 162 -13.87 24.22 -9.65
C LEU A 162 -13.84 24.57 -8.16
N MET A 163 -14.72 25.47 -7.70
CA MET A 163 -14.85 25.79 -6.27
C MET A 163 -15.35 24.58 -5.47
N ALA A 164 -16.37 23.88 -5.96
CA ALA A 164 -16.86 22.65 -5.33
C ALA A 164 -15.79 21.55 -5.30
N ALA A 165 -15.03 21.36 -6.39
CA ALA A 165 -13.91 20.42 -6.44
C ALA A 165 -12.82 20.76 -5.40
N ARG A 166 -12.56 22.04 -5.18
CA ARG A 166 -11.61 22.52 -4.17
C ARG A 166 -12.09 22.15 -2.75
N GLU A 167 -13.36 22.31 -2.44
CA GLU A 167 -13.93 21.90 -1.13
C GLU A 167 -13.74 20.40 -0.90
N LYS A 168 -14.05 19.58 -1.91
CA LYS A 168 -13.82 18.13 -1.87
C LYS A 168 -12.35 17.77 -1.61
N LEU A 169 -11.41 18.45 -2.26
CA LEU A 169 -9.98 18.24 -2.03
C LEU A 169 -9.57 18.63 -0.59
N TYR A 170 -10.15 19.70 -0.03
CA TYR A 170 -9.90 20.06 1.36
C TYR A 170 -10.42 19.00 2.33
N GLU A 171 -11.61 18.43 2.11
CA GLU A 171 -12.13 17.34 2.94
C GLU A 171 -11.18 16.13 2.96
N LEU A 172 -10.63 15.75 1.80
CA LEU A 172 -9.64 14.67 1.73
C LEU A 172 -8.36 14.99 2.52
N LEU A 173 -7.89 16.23 2.45
CA LEU A 173 -6.70 16.67 3.20
C LEU A 173 -6.94 16.73 4.71
N ILE A 174 -8.13 17.18 5.13
CA ILE A 174 -8.55 17.21 6.55
C ILE A 174 -8.60 15.79 7.12
N ASN A 175 -9.03 14.81 6.32
CA ASN A 175 -9.04 13.39 6.68
C ASN A 175 -7.64 12.74 6.65
N CYS A 176 -6.57 13.52 6.63
CA CYS A 176 -5.17 13.06 6.67
C CYS A 176 -4.77 12.14 5.52
N ILE A 177 -5.42 12.29 4.35
CA ILE A 177 -5.01 11.55 3.16
C ILE A 177 -3.85 12.31 2.50
N PRO A 178 -2.70 11.65 2.25
CA PRO A 178 -1.55 12.30 1.64
C PRO A 178 -1.88 12.88 0.26
N ALA A 179 -1.47 14.12 0.02
CA ALA A 179 -1.76 14.84 -1.24
C ALA A 179 -1.20 14.12 -2.49
N ASP A 180 -0.07 13.44 -2.35
CA ASP A 180 0.53 12.61 -3.41
C ASP A 180 -0.37 11.43 -3.80
N VAL A 181 -1.04 10.82 -2.81
CA VAL A 181 -2.02 9.75 -3.05
C VAL A 181 -3.27 10.30 -3.73
N ILE A 182 -3.76 11.46 -3.28
CA ILE A 182 -4.94 12.11 -3.86
C ILE A 182 -4.69 12.41 -5.34
N ILE A 183 -3.60 13.11 -5.66
CA ILE A 183 -3.27 13.51 -7.03
C ILE A 183 -3.04 12.28 -7.92
N LYS A 184 -2.29 11.29 -7.43
CA LYS A 184 -2.01 10.07 -8.20
C LYS A 184 -3.30 9.31 -8.53
N THR A 185 -4.20 9.18 -7.55
CA THR A 185 -5.47 8.46 -7.74
C THR A 185 -6.40 9.24 -8.66
N LEU A 186 -6.51 10.55 -8.46
CA LEU A 186 -7.30 11.44 -9.32
C LEU A 186 -6.80 11.41 -10.77
N ALA A 187 -5.49 11.46 -10.99
CA ALA A 187 -4.90 11.36 -12.32
C ALA A 187 -5.24 10.03 -12.99
N LEU A 188 -5.11 8.90 -12.27
CA LEU A 188 -5.45 7.58 -12.79
C LEU A 188 -6.93 7.46 -13.16
N GLU A 189 -7.84 8.03 -12.36
CA GLU A 189 -9.28 8.03 -12.68
C GLU A 189 -9.61 8.95 -13.86
N LEU A 190 -9.01 10.13 -13.94
CA LEU A 190 -9.18 11.03 -15.07
C LEU A 190 -8.68 10.40 -16.38
N THR A 191 -7.55 9.68 -16.35
CA THR A 191 -7.03 8.96 -17.53
C THR A 191 -7.97 7.85 -18.02
N LYS A 192 -8.85 7.30 -17.18
CA LYS A 192 -9.86 6.33 -17.64
C LYS A 192 -10.99 7.00 -18.42
N ASN A 193 -11.32 8.24 -18.07
CA ASN A 193 -12.45 8.98 -18.63
C ASN A 193 -12.08 9.90 -19.80
N LEU A 194 -10.78 10.10 -20.06
CA LEU A 194 -10.27 10.91 -21.17
C LEU A 194 -10.10 10.08 -22.45
N ASP A 195 -10.29 10.70 -23.61
CA ASP A 195 -10.03 10.10 -24.91
C ASP A 195 -8.54 9.76 -25.10
N GLU A 196 -8.24 8.68 -25.84
CA GLU A 196 -6.87 8.17 -26.08
C GLU A 196 -5.91 9.22 -26.68
N SER A 197 -6.43 10.16 -27.47
CA SER A 197 -5.65 11.26 -28.06
C SER A 197 -5.03 12.19 -27.01
N LEU A 198 -5.77 12.49 -25.94
CA LEU A 198 -5.33 13.36 -24.84
C LEU A 198 -4.41 12.64 -23.84
N LYS A 199 -4.32 11.31 -23.90
CA LYS A 199 -3.45 10.52 -23.00
C LYS A 199 -1.98 10.58 -23.42
N HIS A 200 -1.71 10.76 -24.71
CA HIS A 200 -0.36 10.68 -25.29
C HIS A 200 0.40 12.02 -25.32
N GLU A 201 -0.29 13.16 -25.21
CA GLU A 201 0.34 14.50 -25.22
C GLU A 201 1.35 14.74 -24.07
N ARG A 202 1.43 13.84 -23.07
CA ARG A 202 2.36 13.94 -21.94
C ARG A 202 3.59 13.03 -22.01
N SER A 203 3.78 12.24 -23.08
CA SER A 203 4.97 11.37 -23.21
C SER A 203 6.16 12.05 -23.89
N GLU A 204 6.04 13.30 -24.35
CA GLU A 204 7.07 14.00 -25.13
C GLU A 204 7.75 15.20 -24.42
N GLU A 205 7.56 15.40 -23.11
CA GLU A 205 8.32 16.40 -22.32
C GLU A 205 9.03 15.81 -21.09
#